data_AF-A0A529L958-F1
#
_entry.id   AF-A0A529L958-F1
#
_cell.length_a   1.000
_cell.length_b   1.000
_cell.length_c   1.000
_cell.angle_alpha   90.00
_cell.angle_beta   90.00
_cell.angle_gamma   90.00
#
_symmetry.space_group_name_H-M   'P 1'
#
loop_
_entity.id
_entity.type
_entity.pdbx_description
1 polymer ?
#
loop_
_entity_poly.entity_id
_entity_poly.type
_entity_poly.pdbx_seq_one_letter_code
_entity_poly.pdbx_strand_id
1 'polypeptide(L)'
;VQELPVFAALDLGTNNCRLLVAVPTRHGQFRVIDAFSRIVRLGEGLTANGRLGQPAMDRAVEALKICGDKLRNRKIRKARLIATEA
;
A
#
# COMPACT_ATOMS: atom_id res chain seq x y z
N VAL A 1 21.22 17.21 -13.52
CA VAL A 1 19.78 17.38 -13.23
C VAL A 1 19.53 16.78 -11.86
N GLN A 2 18.93 17.53 -10.93
CA GLN A 2 18.65 17.02 -9.59
C GLN A 2 17.48 16.03 -9.67
N GLU A 3 17.65 14.79 -9.22
CA GLU A 3 16.53 13.82 -9.16
C GLU A 3 15.48 14.32 -8.16
N LEU A 4 14.20 14.31 -8.56
CA LEU A 4 13.09 14.66 -7.67
C LEU A 4 12.96 13.60 -6.57
N PRO A 5 12.68 14.00 -5.30
CA PRO A 5 12.47 13.03 -4.23
C PRO A 5 11.22 12.20 -4.50
N VAL A 6 11.34 10.87 -4.33
CA VAL A 6 10.23 9.93 -4.49
C VAL A 6 9.63 9.59 -3.13
N PHE A 7 8.32 9.68 -3.01
CA PHE A 7 7.57 9.34 -1.81
C PHE A 7 6.65 8.15 -2.07
N ALA A 8 6.35 7.38 -1.01
CA ALA A 8 5.40 6.29 -1.10
C ALA A 8 4.42 6.26 0.09
N ALA A 9 3.20 5.83 -0.18
CA ALA A 9 2.18 5.58 0.82
C ALA A 9 1.53 4.22 0.57
N LEU A 10 1.55 3.34 1.57
CA LEU A 10 0.86 2.06 1.56
C LEU A 10 -0.24 2.07 2.61
N ASP A 11 -1.40 1.56 2.23
CA ASP A 11 -2.57 1.41 3.08
C ASP A 11 -3.12 -0.02 2.95
N LEU A 12 -3.21 -0.73 4.07
CA LEU A 12 -3.87 -2.02 4.18
C LEU A 12 -5.13 -1.86 5.01
N GLY A 13 -6.28 -1.79 4.34
CA GLY A 13 -7.58 -1.69 5.00
C GLY A 13 -8.38 -2.99 4.95
N THR A 14 -9.57 -2.96 5.56
CA THR A 14 -10.55 -4.07 5.60
C THR A 14 -10.80 -4.70 4.24
N ASN A 15 -10.92 -3.89 3.18
CA ASN A 15 -11.31 -4.39 1.86
C ASN A 15 -10.13 -4.45 0.88
N ASN A 16 -9.19 -3.50 0.93
CA ASN A 16 -8.25 -3.28 -0.14
C ASN A 16 -6.85 -2.94 0.39
N CYS A 17 -5.83 -3.43 -0.32
CA CYS A 17 -4.44 -3.01 -0.15
C CYS A 17 -4.08 -2.04 -1.27
N ARG A 18 -3.58 -0.85 -0.93
CA ARG A 18 -3.21 0.21 -1.87
C ARG A 18 -1.77 0.65 -1.64
N LEU A 19 -1.06 0.93 -2.73
CA LEU A 19 0.22 1.61 -2.73
C LEU A 19 0.17 2.74 -3.77
N LEU A 20 0.61 3.93 -3.38
CA LEU A 20 0.90 5.03 -4.28
C LEU A 20 2.36 5.42 -4.15
N VAL A 21 3.03 5.64 -5.27
CA VAL A 21 4.38 6.21 -5.35
C VAL A 21 4.29 7.50 -6.15
N ALA A 22 4.85 8.59 -5.64
CA ALA A 22 4.71 9.89 -6.26
C ALA A 22 5.96 10.77 -6.12
N VAL A 23 6.09 11.72 -7.05
CA VAL A 23 7.06 12.81 -6.98
C VAL A 23 6.33 14.14 -6.79
N PRO A 24 6.90 15.11 -6.04
CA PRO A 24 6.32 16.45 -5.95
C PRO A 24 6.39 17.16 -7.30
N THR A 25 5.41 18.01 -7.59
CA THR A 25 5.40 18.87 -8.79
C THR A 25 5.43 20.35 -8.37
N ARG A 26 4.26 20.96 -8.18
CA ARG A 26 4.09 22.30 -7.59
C ARG A 26 3.84 22.16 -6.09
N HIS A 27 3.93 23.28 -5.35
CA HIS A 27 3.69 23.27 -3.90
C HIS A 27 2.35 22.60 -3.55
N GLY A 28 2.39 21.60 -2.67
CA GLY A 28 1.21 20.82 -2.26
C GLY A 28 0.70 19.79 -3.29
N GLN A 29 1.35 19.63 -4.44
CA GLN A 29 0.91 18.71 -5.49
C GLN A 29 1.91 17.58 -5.72
N PHE A 30 1.37 16.40 -6.01
CA PHE A 30 2.12 15.19 -6.31
C PHE A 30 1.64 14.60 -7.63
N ARG A 31 2.59 14.08 -8.41
CA ARG A 31 2.31 13.24 -9.57
C ARG A 31 2.59 11.79 -9.21
N VAL A 32 1.57 10.94 -9.31
CA VAL A 32 1.72 9.50 -9.13
C VAL A 32 2.54 8.95 -10.29
N ILE A 33 3.59 8.19 -9.97
CA ILE A 33 4.51 7.55 -10.92
C ILE A 33 4.45 6.02 -10.85
N ASP A 34 3.79 5.48 -9.83
CA ASP A 34 3.49 4.05 -9.69
C ASP A 34 2.29 3.90 -8.77
N ALA A 35 1.47 2.89 -9.02
CA ALA A 35 0.32 2.57 -8.19
C ALA A 35 0.09 1.06 -8.16
N PHE A 36 -0.52 0.62 -7.07
CA PHE A 36 -1.06 -0.72 -6.93
C PHE A 36 -2.33 -0.65 -6.08
N SER A 37 -3.33 -1.43 -6.46
CA SER A 37 -4.56 -1.59 -5.72
C SER A 37 -5.07 -3.00 -5.92
N ARG A 38 -5.36 -3.71 -4.82
CA ARG A 38 -5.96 -5.04 -4.88
C ARG A 38 -6.97 -5.23 -3.77
N ILE A 39 -8.14 -5.75 -4.15
CA ILE A 39 -9.15 -6.22 -3.22
C ILE A 39 -8.59 -7.45 -2.51
N VAL A 40 -8.43 -7.36 -1.20
CA VAL A 40 -7.93 -8.45 -0.34
C VAL A 40 -9.01 -8.97 0.59
N ARG A 41 -10.02 -8.14 0.91
CA ARG A 41 -11.10 -8.43 1.88
C ARG A 41 -10.55 -8.98 3.20
N LEU A 42 -9.55 -8.30 3.76
CA LEU A 42 -8.87 -8.70 4.99
C LEU A 42 -9.85 -8.89 6.16
N GLY A 43 -10.86 -8.01 6.29
CA GLY A 43 -11.87 -8.10 7.36
C GLY A 43 -13.00 -9.09 7.11
N GLU A 44 -12.94 -9.91 6.06
CA GLU A 44 -13.99 -10.91 5.84
C GLU A 44 -14.08 -11.89 7.02
N GLY A 45 -15.28 -12.05 7.55
CA GLY A 45 -15.53 -12.94 8.69
C GLY A 45 -15.00 -12.44 10.03
N LEU A 46 -14.39 -11.25 10.12
CA LEU A 46 -13.83 -10.76 11.39
C LEU A 46 -14.93 -10.47 12.42
N THR A 47 -15.99 -9.77 12.02
CA THR A 47 -17.12 -9.46 12.93
C THR A 47 -17.78 -10.71 13.50
N ALA A 48 -17.86 -11.78 12.71
CA ALA A 48 -18.50 -13.02 13.12
C ALA A 48 -17.58 -13.91 13.98
N ASN A 49 -16.28 -13.96 13.67
CA ASN A 49 -15.36 -14.92 14.27
C ASN A 49 -14.37 -14.31 15.28
N GLY A 50 -14.32 -12.98 15.39
CA GLY A 50 -13.37 -12.24 16.21
C GLY A 50 -11.90 -12.36 15.77
N ARG A 51 -11.64 -12.98 14.61
CA ARG A 51 -10.30 -13.18 14.05
C ARG A 51 -10.29 -13.06 12.53
N LEU A 52 -9.15 -12.66 11.97
CA LEU A 52 -8.92 -12.62 10.53
C LEU A 52 -8.88 -14.05 9.96
N GLY A 53 -9.52 -14.25 8.81
CA GLY A 53 -9.48 -15.52 8.11
C GLY A 53 -8.11 -15.77 7.45
N GLN A 54 -7.62 -17.00 7.53
CA GLN A 54 -6.35 -17.39 6.87
C GLN A 54 -6.33 -17.06 5.37
N PRO A 55 -7.39 -17.36 4.58
CA PRO A 55 -7.40 -17.02 3.15
C PRO A 55 -7.29 -15.52 2.89
N ALA A 56 -7.86 -14.69 3.77
CA ALA A 56 -7.79 -13.23 3.67
C ALA A 56 -6.39 -12.71 3.97
N MET A 57 -5.74 -13.27 5.00
CA MET A 57 -4.35 -12.96 5.33
C MET A 57 -3.40 -13.36 4.20
N ASP A 58 -3.57 -14.53 3.59
CA ASP A 58 -2.74 -14.98 2.47
C ASP A 58 -2.83 -14.02 1.28
N ARG A 59 -4.05 -13.58 0.93
CA ARG A 59 -4.23 -12.57 -0.12
C ARG A 59 -3.62 -11.22 0.25
N ALA A 60 -3.66 -10.82 1.53
CA ALA A 60 -3.01 -9.59 1.98
C ALA A 60 -1.49 -9.70 1.87
N VAL A 61 -0.89 -10.80 2.32
CA VAL A 61 0.55 -11.05 2.21
C VAL A 61 1.02 -11.03 0.76
N GLU A 62 0.32 -11.69 -0.14
CA GLU A 62 0.64 -11.66 -1.57
C GLU A 62 0.54 -10.24 -2.16
N ALA A 63 -0.30 -9.36 -1.59
CA ALA A 63 -0.48 -8.00 -2.08
C ALA A 63 0.70 -7.14 -1.61
N LEU A 64 1.06 -7.33 -0.34
CA LEU A 64 2.21 -6.68 0.29
C LEU A 64 3.53 -7.09 -0.36
N LYS A 65 3.68 -8.33 -0.85
CA LYS A 65 4.86 -8.76 -1.63
C LYS A 65 5.05 -7.89 -2.88
N ILE A 66 3.99 -7.72 -3.68
CA ILE A 66 4.01 -6.87 -4.89
C ILE A 66 4.32 -5.42 -4.53
N CYS A 67 3.71 -4.89 -3.47
CA CYS A 67 4.03 -3.56 -2.96
C CYS A 67 5.51 -3.44 -2.55
N GLY A 68 6.05 -4.44 -1.88
CA GLY A 68 7.45 -4.52 -1.46
C GLY A 68 8.41 -4.49 -2.64
N ASP A 69 8.11 -5.22 -3.73
CA ASP A 69 8.90 -5.19 -4.97
C ASP A 69 8.90 -3.80 -5.60
N LYS A 70 7.73 -3.16 -5.71
CA LYS A 70 7.61 -1.79 -6.24
C LYS A 70 8.41 -0.77 -5.43
N LEU A 71 8.42 -0.91 -4.10
CA LEU A 71 9.21 -0.06 -3.21
C LEU A 71 10.71 -0.30 -3.35
N ARG A 72 11.16 -1.57 -3.39
CA ARG A 72 12.57 -1.95 -3.54
C ARG A 72 13.18 -1.45 -4.85
N ASN A 73 12.39 -1.42 -5.92
CA ASN A 73 12.86 -1.00 -7.24
C ASN A 73 13.02 0.52 -7.39
N ARG A 74 12.91 1.31 -6.31
CA ARG A 74 12.96 2.78 -6.34
C ARG A 74 13.76 3.35 -5.16
N LYS A 75 14.43 4.48 -5.38
CA LYS A 75 15.07 5.27 -4.31
C LYS A 75 14.03 6.10 -3.56
N ILE A 76 13.30 5.47 -2.64
CA ILE A 76 12.26 6.12 -1.84
C ILE A 76 12.90 7.03 -0.78
N ARG A 77 12.58 8.33 -0.82
CA ARG A 77 13.04 9.31 0.18
C ARG A 77 12.36 9.14 1.53
N LYS A 78 11.06 8.82 1.50
CA LYS A 78 10.23 8.54 2.67
C LYS A 78 9.01 7.70 2.26
N ALA A 79 8.69 6.70 3.06
CA ALA A 79 7.47 5.92 2.94
C ALA A 79 6.64 6.02 4.22
N ARG A 80 5.32 5.91 4.10
CA ARG A 80 4.41 5.66 5.23
C ARG A 80 3.59 4.42 4.90
N LEU A 81 3.67 3.41 5.76
CA LEU A 81 2.98 2.13 5.58
C LEU A 81 2.00 1.97 6.75
N ILE A 82 0.71 1.93 6.46
CA ILE A 82 -0.36 1.95 7.45
C ILE A 82 -1.25 0.74 7.24
N ALA A 83 -1.69 0.16 8.34
CA ALA A 83 -2.85 -0.72 8.37
C ALA A 83 -3.93 -0.02 9.20
N THR A 84 -5.16 -0.01 8.72
CA THR A 84 -6.32 0.48 9.49
C THR A 84 -6.98 -0.67 10.23
N GLU A 85 -8.09 -0.39 10.91
CA GLU A 85 -8.97 -1.46 11.36
C GLU A 85 -9.35 -2.36 10.17
N ALA A 86 -9.34 -3.66 10.45
CA ALA A 86 -9.95 -4.70 9.64
C ALA A 86 -11.23 -5.13 10.33
#